data_AF-A0A2V7HM02-F1
#
_entry.id   AF-A0A2V7HM02-F1
#
_cell.length_a   1.000
_cell.length_b   1.000
_cell.length_c   1.000
_cell.angle_alpha   90.00
_cell.angle_beta   90.00
_cell.angle_gamma   90.00
#
_symmetry.space_group_name_H-M   'P 1'
#
loop_
_entity.id
_entity.type
_entity.pdbx_description
1 polymer ?
#
loop_
_entity_poly.entity_id
_entity_poly.type
_entity_poly.pdbx_seq_one_letter_code
_entity_poly.pdbx_strand_id
1 'polypeptide(L)'
;VLAADQRDFNFEYSAGYGYPDWLQTFGWKEAEDVLAMGRFLAGQPGVTSVGVVGFSLGAQDAVLALALDGQEAPGRAVFSAGLQWSGPADQNTQIYSTAVPPACQTPACTYPATDALITLVVPPYTYTDVCQALADAAAHYGTTSYAILTHEAAYRAQQHVRVPLLGFYAADDPLVHAFQATMMAGYQAASPLQRTLELARGAHAYFYDRWWQQRAILLYFKSLLPGADRDASIGTTPTVNQTPGGAPAGQQLVDLGSPTPSYADAQAAPFVCDTSQPPPAYSAP
;
A
#
# COMPACT_ATOMS: atom_id res chain seq x y z
N VAL A 1 -12.04 6.87 9.84
CA VAL A 1 -11.03 6.53 8.82
C VAL A 1 -10.11 5.51 9.44
N LEU A 2 -9.80 4.43 8.72
CA LEU A 2 -8.81 3.43 9.10
C LEU A 2 -7.47 3.81 8.48
N ALA A 3 -6.39 3.71 9.26
CA ALA A 3 -5.04 3.84 8.76
C ALA A 3 -4.39 2.45 8.76
N ALA A 4 -4.07 1.93 7.58
CA ALA A 4 -3.26 0.73 7.41
C ALA A 4 -1.78 1.16 7.41
N ASP A 5 -1.10 0.95 8.53
CA ASP A 5 0.34 1.22 8.69
C ASP A 5 0.98 0.09 9.49
N GLN A 6 1.83 -0.70 8.84
CA GLN A 6 2.43 -1.85 9.48
C GLN A 6 3.46 -1.49 10.58
N ARG A 7 3.93 -0.24 10.66
CA ARG A 7 4.88 0.16 11.70
C ARG A 7 4.25 0.22 13.09
N ASP A 8 2.92 0.34 13.16
CA ASP A 8 2.20 0.33 14.44
C ASP A 8 2.19 -1.05 15.11
N PHE A 9 2.43 -2.13 14.35
CA PHE A 9 2.47 -3.49 14.91
C PHE A 9 3.63 -3.75 15.87
N ASN A 10 4.73 -2.97 15.83
CA ASN A 10 5.82 -3.12 16.81
C ASN A 10 5.42 -2.71 18.23
N PHE A 11 4.61 -1.66 18.37
CA PHE A 11 4.08 -1.26 19.66
C PHE A 11 3.05 -2.28 20.16
N GLU A 12 2.18 -2.79 19.28
CA GLU A 12 1.19 -3.80 19.63
C GLU A 12 1.83 -5.13 20.04
N TYR A 13 2.84 -5.59 19.30
CA TYR A 13 3.65 -6.76 19.64
C TYR A 13 4.32 -6.60 20.99
N SER A 14 4.96 -5.45 21.23
CA SER A 14 5.59 -5.14 22.53
C SER A 14 4.58 -5.08 23.68
N ALA A 15 3.32 -4.75 23.40
CA ALA A 15 2.22 -4.73 24.36
C ALA A 15 1.52 -6.10 24.53
N GLY A 16 1.95 -7.13 23.80
CA GLY A 16 1.40 -8.49 23.88
C GLY A 16 0.06 -8.69 23.18
N TYR A 17 -0.38 -7.73 22.36
CA TYR A 17 -1.52 -7.89 21.45
C TYR A 17 -1.05 -8.54 20.16
N GLY A 18 -1.88 -9.36 19.52
CA GLY A 18 -1.66 -9.93 18.17
C GLY A 18 -2.02 -11.41 18.10
N TYR A 19 -2.84 -11.77 17.11
CA TYR A 19 -3.32 -13.14 16.89
C TYR A 19 -2.13 -14.07 16.60
N PRO A 20 -2.18 -15.36 16.99
CA PRO A 20 -1.08 -16.05 17.67
C PRO A 20 0.21 -16.27 16.87
N ASP A 21 0.26 -15.99 15.56
CA ASP A 21 1.41 -16.32 14.71
C ASP A 21 2.01 -15.16 13.89
N TRP A 22 1.40 -13.97 13.80
CA TRP A 22 1.99 -12.74 13.17
C TRP A 22 2.66 -12.89 11.79
N LEU A 23 2.34 -13.93 11.04
CA LEU A 23 3.05 -14.23 9.80
C LEU A 23 2.66 -13.24 8.71
N GLN A 24 3.66 -12.54 8.19
CA GLN A 24 3.46 -11.56 7.13
C GLN A 24 3.32 -12.25 5.77
N THR A 25 2.20 -11.99 5.12
CA THR A 25 1.93 -12.38 3.73
C THR A 25 2.15 -11.24 2.74
N PHE A 26 2.54 -10.06 3.25
CA PHE A 26 2.91 -8.88 2.47
C PHE A 26 1.85 -8.46 1.43
N GLY A 27 0.58 -8.46 1.83
CA GLY A 27 -0.53 -7.95 1.02
C GLY A 27 -1.79 -8.80 1.04
N TRP A 28 -1.71 -10.08 1.40
CA TRP A 28 -2.86 -10.97 1.34
C TRP A 28 -3.72 -10.90 2.61
N LYS A 29 -3.25 -11.53 3.69
CA LYS A 29 -4.00 -11.61 4.95
C LYS A 29 -4.15 -10.25 5.61
N GLU A 30 -3.17 -9.37 5.41
CA GLU A 30 -3.25 -8.00 5.90
C GLU A 30 -4.39 -7.22 5.23
N ALA A 31 -4.65 -7.42 3.94
CA ALA A 31 -5.78 -6.82 3.25
C ALA A 31 -7.14 -7.39 3.71
N GLU A 32 -7.21 -8.72 3.98
CA GLU A 32 -8.39 -9.34 4.58
C GLU A 32 -8.69 -8.76 5.97
N ASP A 33 -7.65 -8.52 6.78
CA ASP A 33 -7.76 -7.91 8.10
C ASP A 33 -8.22 -6.44 8.02
N VAL A 34 -7.70 -5.67 7.07
CA VAL A 34 -8.17 -4.29 6.82
C VAL A 34 -9.65 -4.27 6.45
N LEU A 35 -10.11 -5.19 5.58
CA LEU A 35 -11.53 -5.31 5.24
C LEU A 35 -12.38 -5.76 6.43
N ALA A 36 -11.92 -6.73 7.22
CA ALA A 36 -12.60 -7.19 8.44
C ALA A 36 -12.73 -6.05 9.47
N MET A 37 -11.68 -5.26 9.65
CA MET A 37 -11.70 -4.07 10.51
C MET A 37 -12.67 -3.01 9.96
N GLY A 38 -12.71 -2.81 8.64
CA GLY A 38 -13.72 -1.98 7.98
C GLY A 38 -15.14 -2.39 8.36
N ARG A 39 -15.45 -3.69 8.24
CA ARG A 39 -16.75 -4.27 8.62
C ARG A 39 -17.07 -4.06 10.09
N PHE A 40 -16.09 -4.27 10.96
CA PHE A 40 -16.25 -4.04 12.40
C PHE A 40 -16.62 -2.59 12.69
N LEU A 41 -15.90 -1.63 12.10
CA LEU A 41 -16.18 -0.19 12.27
C LEU A 41 -17.56 0.19 11.73
N ALA A 42 -17.94 -0.30 10.56
CA ALA A 42 -19.24 -0.01 9.97
C ALA A 42 -20.41 -0.51 10.83
N GLY A 43 -20.18 -1.53 11.67
CA GLY A 43 -21.16 -2.03 12.64
C GLY A 43 -21.23 -1.23 13.95
N GLN A 44 -20.34 -0.25 14.19
CA GLN A 44 -20.33 0.51 15.44
C GLN A 44 -21.40 1.61 15.49
N PRO A 45 -22.02 1.87 16.65
CA PRO A 45 -22.95 2.98 16.82
C PRO A 45 -22.34 4.32 16.43
N GLY A 46 -23.04 5.08 15.59
CA GLY A 46 -22.63 6.43 15.16
C GLY A 46 -21.68 6.45 13.96
N VAL A 47 -21.21 5.31 13.47
CA VAL A 47 -20.42 5.24 12.23
C VAL A 47 -21.36 5.23 11.03
N THR A 48 -21.22 6.23 10.15
CA THR A 48 -22.08 6.37 8.95
C THR A 48 -21.35 6.08 7.64
N SER A 49 -20.02 6.04 7.66
CA SER A 49 -19.18 5.82 6.49
C SER A 49 -17.75 5.49 6.91
N VAL A 50 -17.09 4.59 6.19
CA VAL A 50 -15.70 4.18 6.45
C VAL A 50 -14.84 4.55 5.25
N GLY A 51 -13.67 5.11 5.51
CA GLY A 51 -12.61 5.31 4.50
C GLY A 51 -11.33 4.67 4.99
N VAL A 52 -10.45 4.29 4.06
CA VAL A 52 -9.16 3.66 4.36
C VAL A 52 -8.03 4.49 3.76
N VAL A 53 -7.01 4.77 4.58
CA VAL A 53 -5.73 5.32 4.13
C VAL A 53 -4.63 4.33 4.43
N GLY A 54 -3.69 4.17 3.51
CA GLY A 54 -2.52 3.33 3.74
C GLY A 54 -1.21 4.04 3.41
N PHE A 55 -0.14 3.55 4.02
CA PHE A 55 1.23 4.05 3.83
C PHE A 55 2.18 2.88 3.60
N SER A 56 3.11 2.99 2.66
CA SER A 56 4.09 1.92 2.38
C SER A 56 3.38 0.59 2.08
N LEU A 57 3.76 -0.53 2.70
CA LEU A 57 3.04 -1.79 2.56
C LEU A 57 1.55 -1.68 2.92
N GLY A 58 1.19 -0.89 3.95
CA GLY A 58 -0.21 -0.63 4.28
C GLY A 58 -0.98 0.12 3.18
N ALA A 59 -0.31 0.83 2.29
CA ALA A 59 -0.91 1.42 1.09
C ALA A 59 -1.29 0.35 0.06
N GLN A 60 -0.46 -0.69 -0.11
CA GLN A 60 -0.83 -1.86 -0.91
C GLN A 60 -2.03 -2.59 -0.27
N ASP A 61 -1.96 -2.84 1.05
CA ASP A 61 -3.05 -3.50 1.80
C ASP A 61 -4.37 -2.76 1.65
N ALA A 62 -4.34 -1.42 1.70
CA ALA A 62 -5.53 -0.59 1.48
C ALA A 62 -6.12 -0.76 0.07
N VAL A 63 -5.28 -0.80 -0.98
CA VAL A 63 -5.75 -1.02 -2.36
C VAL A 63 -6.36 -2.41 -2.52
N LEU A 64 -5.71 -3.43 -1.96
CA LEU A 64 -6.18 -4.82 -2.00
C LEU A 64 -7.47 -4.99 -1.20
N ALA A 65 -7.58 -4.40 -0.02
CA ALA A 65 -8.81 -4.42 0.77
C ALA A 65 -9.99 -3.75 0.03
N LEU A 66 -9.74 -2.63 -0.67
CA LEU A 66 -10.74 -1.97 -1.50
C LEU A 66 -11.13 -2.80 -2.73
N ALA A 67 -10.18 -3.55 -3.30
CA ALA A 67 -10.44 -4.47 -4.39
C ALA A 67 -11.34 -5.62 -3.93
N LEU A 68 -11.01 -6.25 -2.80
CA LEU A 68 -11.83 -7.29 -2.15
C LEU A 68 -13.25 -6.76 -1.83
N ASP A 69 -13.35 -5.56 -1.24
CA ASP A 69 -14.64 -4.92 -0.93
C ASP A 69 -15.47 -4.64 -2.20
N GLY A 70 -14.81 -4.28 -3.31
CA GLY A 70 -15.46 -4.03 -4.60
C GLY A 70 -15.95 -5.29 -5.33
N GLN A 71 -15.52 -6.47 -4.89
CA GLN A 71 -16.00 -7.77 -5.36
C GLN A 71 -17.19 -8.30 -4.53
N GLU A 72 -17.52 -7.67 -3.40
CA GLU A 72 -18.66 -8.05 -2.59
C GLU A 72 -20.00 -7.85 -3.31
N ALA A 73 -21.01 -8.60 -2.87
CA ALA A 73 -22.37 -8.45 -3.40
C ALA A 73 -22.88 -7.00 -3.20
N PRO A 74 -23.73 -6.48 -4.09
CA PRO A 74 -24.30 -5.15 -3.96
C PRO A 74 -24.90 -4.90 -2.57
N GLY A 75 -24.51 -3.79 -1.93
CA GLY A 75 -24.95 -3.44 -0.58
C GLY A 75 -24.13 -4.06 0.57
N ARG A 76 -23.10 -4.85 0.28
CA ARG A 76 -22.15 -5.37 1.29
C ARG A 76 -20.81 -4.63 1.33
N ALA A 77 -20.51 -3.83 0.32
CA ALA A 77 -19.31 -2.99 0.29
C ALA A 77 -19.33 -2.00 1.47
N VAL A 78 -18.17 -1.83 2.10
CA VAL A 78 -18.00 -1.12 3.37
C VAL A 78 -17.32 0.23 3.19
N PHE A 79 -16.32 0.29 2.32
CA PHE A 79 -15.53 1.48 2.15
C PHE A 79 -16.24 2.48 1.23
N SER A 80 -16.07 3.77 1.52
CA SER A 80 -16.59 4.88 0.71
C SER A 80 -15.48 5.61 -0.06
N ALA A 81 -14.22 5.50 0.37
CA ALA A 81 -13.06 6.09 -0.30
C ALA A 81 -11.74 5.45 0.19
N GLY A 82 -10.74 5.46 -0.70
CA GLY A 82 -9.37 5.01 -0.46
C GLY A 82 -8.33 6.08 -0.74
N LEU A 83 -7.27 6.13 0.06
CA LEU A 83 -6.11 7.01 -0.17
C LEU A 83 -4.82 6.20 0.11
N GLN A 84 -3.83 6.26 -0.77
CA GLN A 84 -2.59 5.50 -0.58
C GLN A 84 -1.34 6.36 -0.85
N TRP A 85 -0.30 6.12 -0.05
CA TRP A 85 0.97 6.83 -0.10
C TRP A 85 2.15 5.86 -0.23
N SER A 86 2.85 5.93 -1.36
CA SER A 86 4.00 5.08 -1.69
C SER A 86 3.74 3.58 -1.48
N GLY A 87 2.58 3.09 -1.91
CA GLY A 87 2.28 1.66 -1.87
C GLY A 87 3.01 0.88 -2.96
N PRO A 88 3.61 -0.28 -2.67
CA PRO A 88 4.03 -1.22 -3.72
C PRO A 88 2.84 -1.53 -4.63
N ALA A 89 3.00 -1.32 -5.94
CA ALA A 89 1.98 -1.69 -6.92
C ALA A 89 1.98 -3.22 -7.13
N ASP A 90 3.15 -3.83 -7.03
CA ASP A 90 3.39 -5.26 -6.91
C ASP A 90 4.50 -5.53 -5.88
N GLN A 91 4.18 -6.30 -4.84
CA GLN A 91 5.10 -6.56 -3.73
C GLN A 91 6.31 -7.39 -4.18
N ASN A 92 6.12 -8.37 -5.04
CA ASN A 92 7.24 -9.18 -5.54
C ASN A 92 8.25 -8.31 -6.30
N THR A 93 7.77 -7.48 -7.20
CA THR A 93 8.58 -6.54 -7.99
C THR A 93 9.26 -5.51 -7.09
N GLN A 94 8.59 -5.08 -6.02
CA GLN A 94 9.17 -4.19 -5.02
C GLN A 94 10.34 -4.86 -4.29
N ILE A 95 10.15 -6.07 -3.76
CA ILE A 95 11.21 -6.84 -3.10
C ILE A 95 12.35 -7.08 -4.09
N TYR A 96 12.05 -7.51 -5.31
CA TYR A 96 13.03 -7.76 -6.36
C TYR A 96 13.84 -6.51 -6.73
N SER A 97 13.19 -5.35 -6.87
CA SER A 97 13.87 -4.11 -7.28
C SER A 97 14.81 -3.52 -6.21
N THR A 98 14.68 -4.01 -4.97
CA THR A 98 15.56 -3.67 -3.86
C THR A 98 16.48 -4.83 -3.47
N ALA A 99 16.37 -6.00 -4.12
CA ALA A 99 17.25 -7.15 -3.87
C ALA A 99 18.65 -6.88 -4.43
N VAL A 100 19.67 -7.11 -3.61
CA VAL A 100 21.08 -7.03 -4.01
C VAL A 100 21.45 -8.31 -4.79
N PRO A 101 22.10 -8.24 -5.97
CA PRO A 101 22.72 -9.44 -6.52
C PRO A 101 23.88 -9.89 -5.60
N PRO A 102 24.21 -11.21 -5.52
CA PRO A 102 25.18 -11.79 -4.57
C PRO A 102 26.62 -11.22 -4.54
N ALA A 103 26.94 -10.14 -5.28
CA ALA A 103 28.27 -9.55 -5.38
C ALA A 103 28.30 -8.01 -5.36
N CYS A 104 27.21 -7.34 -4.98
CA CYS A 104 27.16 -5.88 -4.95
C CYS A 104 27.74 -5.32 -3.62
N GLN A 105 28.66 -4.34 -3.68
CA GLN A 105 29.17 -3.62 -2.49
C GLN A 105 28.93 -2.10 -2.55
N THR A 106 28.72 -1.48 -1.38
CA THR A 106 28.57 -0.02 -1.22
C THR A 106 29.77 0.76 -1.81
N PRO A 107 29.57 1.99 -2.31
CA PRO A 107 28.32 2.79 -2.32
C PRO A 107 27.40 2.48 -3.51
N ALA A 108 27.75 1.53 -4.38
CA ALA A 108 27.00 1.23 -5.60
C ALA A 108 25.71 0.41 -5.37
N CYS A 109 25.46 0.03 -4.12
CA CYS A 109 24.39 -0.90 -3.74
C CYS A 109 23.71 -0.34 -2.50
N THR A 110 22.41 -0.12 -2.60
CA THR A 110 21.54 0.00 -1.44
C THR A 110 21.57 -1.35 -0.72
N TYR A 111 21.64 -1.35 0.62
CA TYR A 111 21.28 -2.52 1.43
C TYR A 111 20.00 -3.15 0.84
N PRO A 112 19.78 -4.49 0.85
CA PRO A 112 18.48 -5.01 0.45
C PRO A 112 17.43 -4.38 1.36
N ALA A 113 16.78 -3.34 0.85
CA ALA A 113 16.08 -2.40 1.70
C ALA A 113 14.85 -3.09 2.31
N THR A 114 14.34 -4.08 1.59
CA THR A 114 13.33 -5.01 2.07
C THR A 114 13.83 -5.92 3.20
N ASP A 115 15.00 -6.57 3.09
CA ASP A 115 15.50 -7.44 4.18
C ASP A 115 15.79 -6.63 5.46
N ALA A 116 16.38 -5.44 5.31
CA ALA A 116 16.59 -4.53 6.43
C ALA A 116 15.25 -4.06 7.03
N LEU A 117 14.25 -3.78 6.20
CA LEU A 117 12.92 -3.40 6.65
C LEU A 117 12.26 -4.56 7.40
N ILE A 118 12.39 -5.79 6.90
CA ILE A 118 11.75 -6.98 7.49
C ILE A 118 12.27 -7.25 8.90
N THR A 119 13.59 -7.14 9.12
CA THR A 119 14.15 -7.24 10.48
C THR A 119 13.55 -6.21 11.44
N LEU A 120 13.09 -5.06 10.94
CA LEU A 120 12.57 -3.96 11.77
C LEU A 120 11.05 -4.01 11.97
N VAL A 121 10.28 -4.55 11.01
CA VAL A 121 8.82 -4.40 11.00
C VAL A 121 8.04 -5.71 11.00
N VAL A 122 8.69 -6.86 10.78
CA VAL A 122 8.03 -8.16 10.75
C VAL A 122 8.29 -8.93 12.05
N PRO A 123 7.30 -9.11 12.93
CA PRO A 123 7.43 -10.01 14.06
C PRO A 123 7.82 -11.43 13.61
N PRO A 124 8.62 -12.16 14.40
CA PRO A 124 9.13 -11.81 15.73
C PRO A 124 10.43 -10.97 15.70
N TYR A 125 10.68 -10.21 14.62
CA TYR A 125 11.87 -9.37 14.41
C TYR A 125 13.18 -10.16 14.34
N THR A 126 13.07 -11.44 14.02
CA THR A 126 14.22 -12.33 13.82
C THR A 126 14.46 -12.65 12.35
N TYR A 127 13.53 -12.29 11.47
CA TYR A 127 13.72 -12.49 10.04
C TYR A 127 14.81 -11.57 9.51
N THR A 128 15.75 -12.15 8.77
CA THR A 128 16.82 -11.45 8.06
C THR A 128 16.75 -11.66 6.56
N ASP A 129 15.75 -12.43 6.12
CA ASP A 129 15.49 -12.82 4.74
C ASP A 129 13.97 -12.85 4.52
N VAL A 130 13.49 -12.08 3.55
CA VAL A 130 12.09 -12.06 3.13
C VAL A 130 11.56 -13.44 2.73
N CYS A 131 12.39 -14.26 2.12
CA CYS A 131 12.00 -15.58 1.63
C CYS A 131 11.78 -16.57 2.76
N GLN A 132 12.49 -16.41 3.88
CA GLN A 132 12.22 -17.18 5.09
C GLN A 132 10.86 -16.79 5.70
N ALA A 133 10.57 -15.49 5.82
CA ALA A 133 9.28 -15.02 6.33
C ALA A 133 8.10 -15.54 5.48
N LEU A 134 8.25 -15.48 4.15
CA LEU A 134 7.26 -16.01 3.21
C LEU A 134 7.13 -17.53 3.26
N ALA A 135 8.22 -18.27 3.55
CA ALA A 135 8.17 -19.73 3.68
C ALA A 135 7.41 -20.16 4.95
N ASP A 136 7.64 -19.47 6.06
CA ASP A 136 6.93 -19.73 7.32
C ASP A 136 5.43 -19.39 7.19
N ALA A 137 5.10 -18.24 6.57
CA ALA A 137 3.74 -17.87 6.23
C ALA A 137 3.07 -18.92 5.33
N ALA A 138 3.76 -19.38 4.29
CA ALA A 138 3.26 -20.39 3.38
C ALA A 138 2.97 -21.72 4.09
N ALA A 139 3.87 -22.17 4.96
CA ALA A 139 3.69 -23.38 5.75
C ALA A 139 2.47 -23.28 6.68
N HIS A 140 2.28 -22.13 7.34
CA HIS A 140 1.16 -21.91 8.24
C HIS A 140 -0.19 -21.89 7.52
N TYR A 141 -0.29 -21.16 6.40
CA TYR A 141 -1.53 -21.04 5.63
C TYR A 141 -1.77 -22.21 4.66
N GLY A 142 -0.89 -23.22 4.62
CA GLY A 142 -1.04 -24.39 3.75
C GLY A 142 -0.94 -24.04 2.26
N THR A 143 -0.07 -23.11 1.89
CA THR A 143 0.09 -22.59 0.53
C THR A 143 1.59 -22.56 0.12
N THR A 144 1.93 -21.85 -0.95
CA THR A 144 3.33 -21.60 -1.36
C THR A 144 3.67 -20.12 -1.25
N SER A 145 4.95 -19.79 -1.06
CA SER A 145 5.42 -18.40 -1.06
C SER A 145 5.15 -17.69 -2.40
N TYR A 146 5.20 -18.45 -3.51
CA TYR A 146 4.76 -17.97 -4.82
C TYR A 146 3.28 -17.61 -4.80
N ALA A 147 2.42 -18.51 -4.30
CA ALA A 147 0.98 -18.27 -4.20
C ALA A 147 0.65 -17.04 -3.33
N ILE A 148 1.39 -16.83 -2.24
CA ILE A 148 1.27 -15.63 -1.39
C ILE A 148 1.53 -14.36 -2.21
N LEU A 149 2.68 -14.26 -2.89
CA LEU A 149 3.00 -13.07 -3.68
C LEU A 149 2.18 -12.95 -4.97
N THR A 150 1.50 -14.03 -5.42
CA THR A 150 0.53 -13.96 -6.52
C THR A 150 -0.87 -13.53 -6.10
N HIS A 151 -1.17 -13.48 -4.80
CA HIS A 151 -2.55 -13.43 -4.31
C HIS A 151 -3.33 -12.28 -4.95
N GLU A 152 -2.76 -11.09 -5.07
CA GLU A 152 -3.21 -10.07 -6.02
C GLU A 152 -2.16 -8.95 -6.06
N ALA A 153 -1.65 -8.63 -7.24
CA ALA A 153 -0.82 -7.44 -7.41
C ALA A 153 -1.73 -6.19 -7.40
N ALA A 154 -1.50 -5.24 -6.49
CA ALA A 154 -2.38 -4.07 -6.27
C ALA A 154 -2.69 -3.30 -7.56
N TYR A 155 -1.73 -3.18 -8.48
CA TYR A 155 -1.94 -2.53 -9.76
C TYR A 155 -2.99 -3.22 -10.64
N ARG A 156 -3.17 -4.53 -10.54
CA ARG A 156 -4.24 -5.27 -11.23
C ARG A 156 -5.51 -5.27 -10.41
N ALA A 157 -5.39 -5.57 -9.11
CA ALA A 157 -6.52 -5.65 -8.18
C ALA A 157 -7.35 -4.37 -8.14
N GLN A 158 -6.73 -3.20 -8.31
CA GLN A 158 -7.45 -1.92 -8.32
C GLN A 158 -8.60 -1.86 -9.35
N GLN A 159 -8.60 -2.70 -10.40
CA GLN A 159 -9.72 -2.80 -11.35
C GLN A 159 -11.05 -3.22 -10.70
N HIS A 160 -10.99 -3.86 -9.54
CA HIS A 160 -12.14 -4.24 -8.74
C HIS A 160 -12.60 -3.13 -7.79
N VAL A 161 -11.79 -2.10 -7.55
CA VAL A 161 -12.15 -0.98 -6.66
C VAL A 161 -13.33 -0.20 -7.25
N ARG A 162 -14.38 -0.03 -6.44
CA ARG A 162 -15.65 0.63 -6.83
C ARG A 162 -15.87 2.01 -6.22
N VAL A 163 -14.92 2.50 -5.44
CA VAL A 163 -14.97 3.79 -4.77
C VAL A 163 -13.80 4.68 -5.20
N PRO A 164 -13.84 6.00 -4.93
CA PRO A 164 -12.70 6.87 -5.20
C PRO A 164 -11.41 6.34 -4.56
N LEU A 165 -10.35 6.24 -5.34
CA LEU A 165 -9.01 5.87 -4.89
C LEU A 165 -7.99 6.87 -5.44
N LEU A 166 -7.31 7.55 -4.52
CA LEU A 166 -6.23 8.48 -4.84
C LEU A 166 -4.90 7.91 -4.34
N GLY A 167 -3.90 7.85 -5.22
CA GLY A 167 -2.55 7.40 -4.90
C GLY A 167 -1.52 8.51 -5.08
N PHE A 168 -0.59 8.61 -4.14
CA PHE A 168 0.55 9.52 -4.19
C PHE A 168 1.86 8.74 -4.08
N TYR A 169 2.79 9.03 -4.99
CA TYR A 169 4.16 8.53 -5.01
C TYR A 169 5.14 9.69 -4.98
N ALA A 170 6.39 9.39 -4.65
CA ALA A 170 7.49 10.35 -4.73
C ALA A 170 8.59 9.79 -5.64
N ALA A 171 9.09 10.61 -6.56
CA ALA A 171 10.17 10.23 -7.48
C ALA A 171 11.50 9.96 -6.74
N ASP A 172 11.69 10.58 -5.57
CA ASP A 172 12.85 10.39 -4.69
C ASP A 172 12.59 9.39 -3.54
N ASP A 173 11.59 8.53 -3.66
CA ASP A 173 11.33 7.44 -2.72
C ASP A 173 12.45 6.37 -2.81
N PRO A 174 13.26 6.18 -1.75
CA PRO A 174 14.38 5.24 -1.76
C PRO A 174 13.95 3.78 -1.55
N LEU A 175 12.67 3.54 -1.26
CA LEU A 175 12.12 2.21 -1.02
C LEU A 175 11.20 1.84 -2.19
N VAL A 176 10.08 2.54 -2.36
CA VAL A 176 9.12 2.25 -3.42
C VAL A 176 9.42 3.10 -4.65
N HIS A 177 10.17 2.51 -5.58
CA HIS A 177 10.66 3.22 -6.75
C HIS A 177 9.53 3.75 -7.65
N ALA A 178 9.78 4.89 -8.31
CA ALA A 178 8.82 5.64 -9.12
C ALA A 178 8.05 4.80 -10.17
N PHE A 179 8.66 3.75 -10.74
CA PHE A 179 7.98 2.91 -11.73
C PHE A 179 6.71 2.22 -11.16
N GLN A 180 6.62 2.04 -9.84
CA GLN A 180 5.41 1.54 -9.17
C GLN A 180 4.21 2.48 -9.39
N ALA A 181 4.44 3.80 -9.42
CA ALA A 181 3.42 4.79 -9.77
C ALA A 181 2.91 4.60 -11.21
N THR A 182 3.84 4.33 -12.14
CA THR A 182 3.48 4.08 -13.54
C THR A 182 2.75 2.74 -13.72
N MET A 183 3.04 1.72 -12.90
CA MET A 183 2.28 0.47 -12.88
C MET A 183 0.82 0.70 -12.45
N MET A 184 0.61 1.41 -11.34
CA MET A 184 -0.73 1.80 -10.88
C MET A 184 -1.46 2.62 -11.94
N ALA A 185 -0.81 3.63 -12.51
CA ALA A 185 -1.40 4.50 -13.52
C ALA A 185 -1.75 3.74 -14.82
N GLY A 186 -1.01 2.68 -15.18
CA GLY A 186 -1.30 1.87 -16.36
C GLY A 186 -2.66 1.16 -16.29
N TYR A 187 -3.11 0.80 -15.08
CA TYR A 187 -4.38 0.11 -14.85
C TYR A 187 -5.50 1.03 -14.37
N GLN A 188 -5.19 2.28 -14.00
CA GLN A 188 -6.20 3.29 -13.62
C GLN A 188 -7.04 3.77 -14.81
N ALA A 189 -6.52 3.69 -16.04
CA ALA A 189 -7.02 4.44 -17.20
C ALA A 189 -8.49 4.17 -17.56
N ALA A 190 -9.04 3.03 -17.14
CA ALA A 190 -10.43 2.65 -17.36
C ALA A 190 -11.40 3.12 -16.25
N SER A 191 -10.90 3.71 -15.15
CA SER A 191 -11.70 4.07 -13.99
C SER A 191 -11.70 5.59 -13.74
N PRO A 192 -12.85 6.28 -13.84
CA PRO A 192 -12.94 7.71 -13.52
C PRO A 192 -12.81 8.01 -12.02
N LEU A 193 -12.84 6.97 -11.17
CA LEU A 193 -12.74 7.08 -9.72
C LEU A 193 -11.29 6.97 -9.22
N GLN A 194 -10.33 6.69 -10.11
CA GLN A 194 -8.96 6.40 -9.73
C GLN A 194 -8.01 7.45 -10.28
N ARG A 195 -7.05 7.86 -9.43
CA ARG A 195 -5.96 8.73 -9.85
C ARG A 195 -4.70 8.41 -9.08
N THR A 196 -3.61 8.26 -9.81
CA THR A 196 -2.25 8.15 -9.31
C THR A 196 -1.49 9.41 -9.67
N LEU A 197 -0.82 9.99 -8.69
CA LEU A 197 0.00 11.19 -8.81
C LEU A 197 1.40 10.88 -8.29
N GLU A 198 2.41 11.42 -8.95
CA GLU A 198 3.79 11.39 -8.48
C GLU A 198 4.28 12.81 -8.21
N LEU A 199 4.95 13.00 -7.08
CA LEU A 199 5.65 14.24 -6.75
C LEU A 199 7.14 14.07 -7.00
N ALA A 200 7.80 15.12 -7.47
CA ALA A 200 9.24 15.13 -7.68
C ALA A 200 10.02 14.86 -6.38
N ARG A 201 9.50 15.35 -5.24
CA ARG A 201 10.09 15.13 -3.92
C ARG A 201 9.05 14.83 -2.85
N GLY A 202 9.31 13.79 -2.08
CA GLY A 202 8.47 13.37 -0.97
C GLY A 202 9.18 12.44 0.03
N ALA A 203 10.20 11.67 -0.37
CA ALA A 203 10.66 10.49 0.37
C ALA A 203 9.59 9.40 0.51
N HIS A 204 9.92 8.33 1.23
CA HIS A 204 9.07 7.15 1.34
C HIS A 204 7.85 7.35 2.22
N ALA A 205 6.64 7.21 1.65
CA ALA A 205 5.29 7.13 2.27
C ALA A 205 4.86 8.32 3.15
N TYR A 206 5.80 9.17 3.55
CA TYR A 206 5.71 9.95 4.76
C TYR A 206 6.38 11.28 4.44
N PHE A 207 5.64 12.08 3.69
CA PHE A 207 6.27 13.06 2.83
C PHE A 207 6.99 14.17 3.60
N TYR A 208 8.04 14.76 3.04
CA TYR A 208 8.76 15.86 3.70
C TYR A 208 7.82 17.00 4.15
N ASP A 209 6.81 17.32 3.33
CA ASP A 209 5.73 18.23 3.72
C ASP A 209 4.60 17.49 4.46
N ARG A 210 4.85 17.22 5.74
CA ARG A 210 3.91 16.52 6.63
C ARG A 210 2.61 17.27 6.84
N TRP A 211 2.68 18.60 6.86
CA TRP A 211 1.50 19.44 6.99
C TRP A 211 0.60 19.28 5.78
N TRP A 212 1.17 19.35 4.58
CA TRP A 212 0.41 19.14 3.35
C TRP A 212 -0.15 17.72 3.27
N GLN A 213 0.64 16.70 3.58
CA GLN A 213 0.17 15.30 3.55
C GLN A 213 -1.03 15.13 4.48
N GLN A 214 -0.94 15.61 5.73
CA GLN A 214 -2.05 15.53 6.69
C GLN A 214 -3.26 16.36 6.22
N ARG A 215 -3.04 17.56 5.66
CA ARG A 215 -4.10 18.40 5.10
C ARG A 215 -4.81 17.69 3.95
N ALA A 216 -4.07 17.04 3.05
CA ALA A 216 -4.61 16.30 1.91
C ALA A 216 -5.47 15.12 2.39
N ILE A 217 -5.00 14.32 3.35
CA ILE A 217 -5.76 13.23 3.97
C ILE A 217 -7.07 13.75 4.55
N LEU A 218 -7.01 14.79 5.38
CA LEU A 218 -8.18 15.36 6.05
C LEU A 218 -9.19 15.93 5.05
N LEU A 219 -8.72 16.69 4.05
CA LEU A 219 -9.59 17.24 3.00
C LEU A 219 -10.25 16.16 2.16
N TYR A 220 -9.48 15.13 1.77
CA TYR A 220 -9.96 14.03 0.92
C TYR A 220 -11.09 13.24 1.60
N PHE A 221 -10.90 12.83 2.86
CA PHE A 221 -11.97 12.10 3.56
C PHE A 221 -13.12 13.00 4.01
N LYS A 222 -12.86 14.28 4.31
CA LYS A 222 -13.93 15.24 4.58
C LYS A 222 -14.88 15.34 3.38
N SER A 223 -14.37 15.40 2.16
CA SER A 223 -15.20 15.57 0.96
C SER A 223 -15.86 14.27 0.49
N LEU A 224 -15.21 13.11 0.68
CA LEU A 224 -15.68 11.85 0.09
C LEU A 224 -16.47 10.95 1.04
N LEU A 225 -16.34 11.12 2.35
CA LEU A 225 -17.14 10.35 3.30
C LEU A 225 -18.48 11.07 3.53
N PRO A 226 -19.63 10.46 3.16
CA PRO A 226 -20.93 11.13 3.27
C PRO A 226 -21.28 11.62 4.68
N GLY A 227 -20.79 10.91 5.71
CA GLY A 227 -20.93 11.35 7.10
C GLY A 227 -20.07 12.56 7.43
N ALA A 228 -18.82 12.56 6.96
CA ALA A 228 -17.87 13.62 7.26
C ALA A 228 -18.24 14.92 6.57
N ASP A 229 -18.64 14.89 5.30
CA ASP A 229 -18.96 16.08 4.49
C ASP A 229 -20.02 16.96 5.16
N ARG A 230 -21.04 16.33 5.74
CA ARG A 230 -22.20 17.00 6.36
C ARG A 230 -21.98 17.43 7.81
N ASP A 231 -20.98 16.89 8.49
CA ASP A 231 -20.75 17.15 9.91
C ASP A 231 -19.79 18.34 10.09
N ALA A 232 -20.33 19.51 10.45
CA ALA A 232 -19.53 20.72 10.69
C ALA A 232 -18.53 20.61 11.85
N SER A 233 -18.69 19.63 12.75
CA SER A 233 -17.74 19.39 13.84
C SER A 233 -16.44 18.72 13.38
N ILE A 234 -16.47 18.04 12.23
CA ILE A 234 -15.28 17.42 11.63
C ILE A 234 -14.50 18.48 10.84
N GLY A 235 -13.44 18.98 11.48
CA GLY A 235 -12.49 19.92 10.90
C GLY A 235 -11.43 19.25 10.02
N THR A 236 -10.72 20.05 9.23
CA THR A 236 -9.65 19.59 8.34
C THR A 236 -8.28 20.19 8.69
N THR A 237 -8.18 20.87 9.82
CA THR A 237 -6.97 21.57 10.26
C THR A 237 -5.88 20.56 10.63
N PRO A 238 -4.70 20.62 10.00
CA PRO A 238 -3.57 19.79 10.37
C PRO A 238 -3.12 20.08 11.81
N THR A 239 -2.66 19.04 12.52
CA THR A 239 -2.10 19.14 13.86
C THR A 239 -0.58 19.29 13.87
N VAL A 240 0.09 18.98 12.76
CA VAL A 240 1.52 19.23 12.59
C VAL A 240 1.77 20.67 12.13
N ASN A 241 2.94 21.23 12.43
CA ASN A 241 3.31 22.57 11.96
C ASN A 241 3.55 22.55 10.45
N GLN A 242 3.19 23.64 9.78
CA GLN A 242 3.53 23.83 8.38
C GLN A 242 5.05 23.83 8.20
N THR A 243 5.56 22.94 7.36
CA THR A 243 6.97 22.90 7.01
C THR A 243 7.35 24.21 6.30
N PRO A 244 8.26 25.04 6.83
CA PRO A 244 8.65 26.29 6.18
C PRO A 244 9.45 26.01 4.90
N GLY A 245 9.06 26.65 3.80
CA GLY A 245 9.76 26.57 2.52
C GLY A 245 9.40 25.32 1.69
N GLY A 246 9.95 25.26 0.47
CA GLY A 246 9.62 24.23 -0.53
C GLY A 246 8.59 24.71 -1.56
N ALA A 247 8.59 24.06 -2.72
CA ALA A 247 7.56 24.30 -3.74
C ALA A 247 6.24 23.66 -3.28
N PRO A 248 5.07 24.28 -3.53
CA PRO A 248 3.77 23.63 -3.30
C PRO A 248 3.70 22.27 -4.00
N ALA A 249 3.08 21.26 -3.38
CA ALA A 249 2.97 19.92 -3.97
C ALA A 249 2.40 19.91 -5.40
N GLY A 250 1.43 20.78 -5.70
CA GLY A 250 0.86 20.93 -7.05
C GLY A 250 1.86 21.42 -8.11
N GLN A 251 2.96 22.07 -7.71
CA GLN A 251 4.07 22.46 -8.59
C GLN A 251 5.17 21.39 -8.67
N GLN A 252 5.06 20.32 -7.88
CA GLN A 252 6.00 19.20 -7.87
C GLN A 252 5.48 17.99 -8.64
N LEU A 253 4.30 18.08 -9.28
CA LEU A 253 3.73 16.96 -10.02
C LEU A 253 4.64 16.54 -11.17
N VAL A 254 4.99 15.26 -11.21
CA VAL A 254 5.69 14.62 -12.32
C VAL A 254 4.65 14.11 -13.32
N ASP A 255 4.91 14.32 -14.60
CA ASP A 255 4.10 13.74 -15.66
C ASP A 255 4.43 12.24 -15.79
N LEU A 256 3.47 11.40 -15.43
CA LEU A 256 3.57 9.95 -15.60
C LEU A 256 3.43 9.52 -17.07
N GLY A 257 3.12 10.45 -17.98
CA GLY A 257 2.84 10.19 -19.39
C GLY A 257 1.50 9.46 -19.57
N SER A 258 1.50 8.47 -20.46
CA SER A 258 0.33 7.64 -20.77
C SER A 258 0.64 6.15 -20.57
N PRO A 259 0.91 5.72 -19.33
CA PRO A 259 1.23 4.32 -19.06
C PRO A 259 0.05 3.42 -19.44
N THR A 260 0.35 2.24 -19.93
CA THR A 260 -0.65 1.24 -20.37
C THR A 260 -0.58 -0.01 -19.47
N PRO A 261 -1.61 -0.87 -19.49
CA PRO A 261 -1.55 -2.16 -18.82
C PRO A 261 -0.33 -2.99 -19.28
N SER A 262 -0.04 -2.99 -20.58
CA SER A 262 1.12 -3.71 -21.13
C SER A 262 2.47 -3.17 -20.63
N TYR A 263 2.58 -1.85 -20.43
CA TYR A 263 3.78 -1.26 -19.84
C TYR A 263 3.91 -1.67 -18.37
N ALA A 264 2.81 -1.66 -17.61
CA ALA A 264 2.80 -2.09 -16.21
C ALA A 264 3.19 -3.57 -16.05
N ASP A 265 2.59 -4.47 -16.86
CA ASP A 265 2.92 -5.89 -16.84
C ASP A 265 4.38 -6.17 -17.22
N ALA A 266 4.97 -5.35 -18.10
CA ALA A 266 6.38 -5.48 -18.48
C ALA A 266 7.35 -5.10 -17.34
N GLN A 267 6.90 -4.38 -16.31
CA GLN A 267 7.71 -4.09 -15.10
C GLN A 267 7.70 -5.25 -14.10
N ALA A 268 6.74 -6.18 -14.20
CA ALA A 268 6.59 -7.25 -13.22
C ALA A 268 7.83 -8.16 -13.23
N ALA A 269 8.48 -8.29 -12.06
CA ALA A 269 9.68 -9.08 -11.90
C ALA A 269 9.36 -10.58 -11.74
N PRO A 270 10.29 -11.49 -12.10
CA PRO A 270 10.24 -12.90 -11.70
C PRO A 270 10.07 -13.06 -10.19
N PHE A 271 9.59 -14.22 -9.74
CA PHE A 271 9.42 -14.47 -8.31
C PHE A 271 10.75 -14.36 -7.56
N VAL A 272 10.76 -13.53 -6.51
CA VAL A 272 12.01 -13.12 -5.85
C VAL A 272 12.72 -14.24 -5.10
N CYS A 273 11.98 -15.23 -4.59
CA CYS A 273 12.56 -16.36 -3.87
C CYS A 273 12.93 -17.55 -4.78
N ASP A 274 12.55 -17.51 -6.06
CA ASP A 274 12.97 -18.45 -7.10
C ASP A 274 12.77 -17.80 -8.47
N THR A 275 13.84 -17.19 -9.00
CA THR A 275 13.79 -16.43 -10.26
C THR A 275 13.63 -17.31 -11.51
N SER A 276 13.60 -18.64 -11.36
CA SER A 276 13.21 -19.53 -12.45
C SER A 276 11.70 -19.54 -12.69
N GLN A 277 10.93 -19.12 -11.69
CA GLN A 277 9.49 -18.96 -11.81
C GLN A 277 9.17 -17.63 -12.50
N PRO A 278 8.14 -17.61 -13.36
CA PRO A 278 7.70 -16.38 -14.02
C PRO A 278 7.27 -15.33 -12.98
N PRO A 279 7.08 -14.07 -13.40
CA PRO A 279 6.41 -13.11 -12.56
C PRO A 279 5.10 -13.69 -12.02
N PRO A 280 4.78 -13.47 -10.73
CA PRO A 280 3.53 -13.89 -10.12
C PRO A 280 2.34 -13.68 -11.08
N ALA A 281 1.89 -14.79 -11.65
CA ALA A 281 0.86 -14.77 -12.68
C ALA A 281 -0.46 -14.30 -12.07
N TYR A 282 -1.24 -13.57 -12.87
CA TYR A 282 -2.64 -13.30 -12.53
C TYR A 282 -3.38 -14.64 -12.47
N SER A 283 -3.58 -15.15 -11.26
CA SER A 283 -4.57 -16.19 -11.02
C SER A 283 -5.90 -15.46 -10.97
N ALA A 284 -6.60 -15.41 -12.11
CA ALA A 284 -8.00 -14.99 -12.06
C ALA A 284 -8.72 -15.94 -11.07
N PRO A 285 -9.55 -15.42 -10.14
CA PRO A 285 -10.38 -16.28 -9.31
C PRO A 285 -11.30 -17.18 -10.14
#